data_AF-A0LB08-F1
#
_entry.id   AF-A0LB08-F1
#
_cell.length_a   1.000
_cell.length_b   1.000
_cell.length_c   1.000
_cell.angle_alpha   90.00
_cell.angle_beta   90.00
_cell.angle_gamma   90.00
#
_symmetry.space_group_name_H-M   'P 1'
#
loop_
_entity.id
_entity.type
_entity.pdbx_description
1 polymer ?
#
loop_
_entity_poly.entity_id
_entity_poly.type
_entity_poly.pdbx_seq_one_letter_code
_entity_poly.pdbx_strand_id
1 'polypeptide(L)'
;MDNNWNDFNNAESQQSFDLIPKGTIAPVRMTIKPGGYDDPNRGWTGGYATRNADTGAVFLKVEYVITEGKYAKRKVWSNIGLFSQKGPEWGNMGRSFIRAILNSSRGLKDKDNTPQAQQARRINGLADLDGLEFLAKIDVEKDQRDDSDKNTIKFAITPDHKEYQGFSGGGSSAPAAPPAPANQGWQQPAQQQAPQQPQQQATSTPPTQTPSWAQ
;
A
#
# COMPACT_ATOMS: atom_id res chain seq x y z
N MET A 1 28.89 -7.68 27.47
CA MET A 1 28.72 -6.22 27.61
C MET A 1 27.23 -6.00 27.62
N ASP A 2 26.66 -5.97 28.82
CA ASP A 2 25.22 -5.84 29.02
C ASP A 2 24.80 -4.43 28.57
N ASN A 3 24.08 -4.37 27.46
CA ASN A 3 23.44 -3.14 27.00
C ASN A 3 22.24 -2.88 27.92
N ASN A 4 22.52 -2.35 29.11
CA ASN A 4 21.49 -2.03 30.09
C ASN A 4 20.60 -0.93 29.50
N TRP A 5 19.28 -1.13 29.51
CA TRP A 5 18.34 -0.28 28.76
C TRP A 5 18.37 1.21 29.17
N ASN A 6 18.88 1.50 30.37
CA ASN A 6 19.02 2.83 30.94
C ASN A 6 20.47 3.34 31.01
N ASP A 7 21.45 2.61 30.46
CA ASP A 7 22.82 3.09 30.30
C ASP A 7 23.02 3.61 28.87
N PHE A 8 23.14 4.94 28.74
CA PHE A 8 23.28 5.63 27.46
C PHE A 8 24.72 6.06 27.16
N ASN A 9 25.71 5.64 27.96
CA ASN A 9 27.10 6.09 27.79
C ASN A 9 27.71 5.61 26.46
N ASN A 10 27.15 4.53 25.90
CA ASN A 10 27.52 4.00 24.59
C ASN A 10 26.51 4.33 23.48
N ALA A 11 25.55 5.24 23.74
CA ALA A 11 24.58 5.66 22.74
C ALA A 11 25.26 6.49 21.64
N GLU A 12 24.86 6.28 20.40
CA GLU A 12 25.34 7.09 19.28
C GLU A 12 24.93 8.56 19.46
N SER A 13 25.77 9.47 18.96
CA SER A 13 25.42 10.89 18.94
C SER A 13 24.19 11.14 18.09
N GLN A 14 23.38 12.13 18.50
CA GLN A 14 22.18 12.52 17.79
C GLN A 14 22.49 12.90 16.34
N GLN A 15 21.80 12.29 15.38
CA GLN A 15 21.94 12.63 13.97
C GLN A 15 21.10 13.86 13.62
N SER A 16 21.74 14.85 13.02
CA SER A 16 21.05 15.96 12.36
C SER A 16 21.04 15.73 10.85
N PHE A 17 20.01 16.28 10.20
CA PHE A 17 19.63 15.90 8.86
C PHE A 17 19.27 17.14 8.05
N ASP A 18 20.02 17.43 7.00
CA ASP A 18 19.74 18.56 6.11
C ASP A 18 18.40 18.40 5.37
N LEU A 19 17.88 19.52 4.89
CA LEU A 19 16.69 19.57 4.06
C LEU A 19 16.93 18.89 2.70
N ILE A 20 15.99 18.07 2.28
CA ILE A 20 16.03 17.47 0.94
C ILE A 20 15.69 18.56 -0.09
N PRO A 21 16.47 18.71 -1.18
CA PRO A 21 16.22 19.74 -2.18
C PRO A 21 14.81 19.64 -2.77
N LYS A 22 14.16 20.79 -2.94
CA LYS A 22 12.85 20.90 -3.61
C LYS A 22 12.91 20.28 -5.01
N GLY A 23 11.87 19.51 -5.34
CA GLY A 23 11.75 18.83 -6.62
C GLY A 23 12.45 17.49 -6.70
N THR A 24 13.12 17.05 -5.63
CA THR A 24 13.66 15.69 -5.54
C THR A 24 12.53 14.68 -5.73
N ILE A 25 12.74 13.71 -6.62
CA ILE A 25 11.82 12.60 -6.84
C ILE A 25 12.44 11.35 -6.24
N ALA A 26 11.68 10.64 -5.42
CA ALA A 26 12.12 9.40 -4.78
C ALA A 26 10.92 8.50 -4.48
N PRO A 27 11.09 7.17 -4.51
CA PRO A 27 10.06 6.27 -4.02
C PRO A 27 9.95 6.39 -2.50
N VAL A 28 8.72 6.30 -2.04
CA VAL A 28 8.40 6.38 -0.63
C VAL A 28 7.42 5.28 -0.25
N ARG A 29 7.54 4.79 0.98
CA ARG A 29 6.49 4.02 1.64
C ARG A 29 5.71 4.94 2.56
N MET A 30 4.39 4.91 2.44
CA MET A 30 3.46 5.69 3.25
C MET A 30 3.07 4.95 4.53
N THR A 31 2.97 5.67 5.64
CA THR A 31 2.36 5.19 6.88
C THR A 31 1.48 6.29 7.46
N ILE A 32 0.25 5.96 7.82
CA ILE A 32 -0.70 6.85 8.46
C ILE A 32 -0.52 6.74 9.97
N LYS A 33 -0.27 7.86 10.64
CA LYS A 33 -0.30 7.93 12.10
C LYS A 33 -1.76 8.00 12.55
N PRO A 34 -2.26 7.02 13.33
CA PRO A 34 -3.64 7.04 13.82
C PRO A 34 -3.93 8.31 14.62
N GLY A 35 -5.05 8.95 14.32
CA GLY A 35 -5.53 10.15 15.00
C GLY A 35 -6.64 9.89 16.02
N GLY A 36 -7.20 8.68 16.03
CA GLY A 36 -8.26 8.24 16.93
C GLY A 36 -9.67 8.74 16.58
N TYR A 37 -9.85 9.36 15.41
CA TYR A 37 -11.16 9.83 14.95
C TYR A 37 -11.78 8.87 13.93
N ASP A 38 -13.04 8.52 14.17
CA ASP A 38 -13.88 7.71 13.28
C ASP A 38 -15.19 8.45 12.95
N ASP A 39 -15.66 8.26 11.72
CA ASP A 39 -16.99 8.65 11.24
C ASP A 39 -17.49 7.58 10.23
N PRO A 40 -18.22 6.55 10.72
CA PRO A 40 -18.70 5.46 9.88
C PRO A 40 -19.60 5.91 8.73
N ASN A 41 -20.35 7.01 8.90
CA ASN A 41 -21.21 7.57 7.84
C ASN A 41 -20.40 8.07 6.64
N ARG A 42 -19.11 8.36 6.84
CA ARG A 42 -18.17 8.77 5.80
C ARG A 42 -17.20 7.67 5.39
N GLY A 43 -17.34 6.46 5.95
CA GLY A 43 -16.41 5.36 5.76
C GLY A 43 -15.04 5.59 6.39
N TRP A 44 -14.92 6.53 7.34
CA TRP A 44 -13.69 6.74 8.10
C TRP A 44 -13.76 5.88 9.35
N THR A 45 -13.05 4.76 9.32
CA THR A 45 -13.04 3.78 10.41
C THR A 45 -11.60 3.36 10.74
N GLY A 46 -11.41 2.74 11.91
CA GLY A 46 -10.12 2.21 12.34
C GLY A 46 -9.19 3.24 12.99
N GLY A 47 -9.69 4.42 13.37
CA GLY A 47 -8.96 5.46 14.10
C GLY A 47 -7.87 6.16 13.29
N TYR A 48 -7.85 6.00 11.96
CA TYR A 48 -6.81 6.58 11.10
C TYR A 48 -6.92 8.10 10.96
N ALA A 49 -8.13 8.64 10.93
CA ALA A 49 -8.33 10.07 10.77
C ALA A 49 -7.99 10.83 12.06
N THR A 50 -7.53 12.07 11.91
CA THR A 50 -7.42 13.06 12.98
C THR A 50 -8.46 14.15 12.74
N ARG A 51 -9.18 14.55 13.78
CA ARG A 51 -10.02 15.76 13.76
C ARG A 51 -9.38 16.84 14.62
N ASN A 52 -9.17 18.03 14.04
CA ASN A 52 -8.75 19.20 14.79
C ASN A 52 -9.94 19.74 15.60
N ALA A 53 -9.76 19.91 16.91
CA ALA A 53 -10.84 20.29 17.83
C ALA A 53 -11.34 21.72 17.58
N ASP A 54 -10.43 22.65 17.27
CA ASP A 54 -10.75 24.07 17.11
C ASP A 54 -11.43 24.39 15.78
N THR A 55 -10.97 23.76 14.70
CA THR A 55 -11.39 24.08 13.32
C THR A 55 -12.37 23.06 12.73
N GLY A 56 -12.59 21.93 13.41
CA GLY A 56 -13.39 20.82 12.91
C GLY A 56 -12.82 20.12 11.66
N ALA A 57 -11.63 20.51 11.20
CA ALA A 57 -10.97 19.94 10.04
C ALA A 57 -10.57 18.47 10.29
N VAL A 58 -10.80 17.59 9.32
CA VAL A 58 -10.45 16.17 9.41
C VAL A 58 -9.40 15.83 8.35
N PHE A 59 -8.34 15.13 8.74
CA PHE A 59 -7.20 14.80 7.89
C PHE A 59 -6.47 13.53 8.33
N LEU A 60 -5.65 12.99 7.42
CA LEU A 60 -4.67 11.95 7.73
C LEU A 60 -3.34 12.62 8.08
N LYS A 61 -2.70 12.17 9.16
CA LYS A 61 -1.29 12.48 9.44
C LYS A 61 -0.43 11.40 8.80
N VAL A 62 0.43 11.78 7.88
CA VAL A 62 1.16 10.82 7.06
C VAL A 62 2.65 10.99 7.24
N GLU A 63 3.32 9.86 7.47
CA GLU A 63 4.77 9.69 7.43
C GLU A 63 5.14 8.98 6.12
N TYR A 64 6.13 9.51 5.43
CA TYR A 64 6.71 8.91 4.24
C TYR A 64 8.16 8.56 4.53
N VAL A 65 8.53 7.30 4.36
CA VAL A 65 9.92 6.86 4.43
C VAL A 65 10.44 6.72 3.01
N ILE A 66 11.52 7.41 2.67
CA ILE A 66 12.20 7.25 1.38
C ILE A 66 12.85 5.87 1.34
N THR A 67 12.50 5.06 0.35
CA THR A 67 12.91 3.65 0.30
C THR A 67 14.23 3.43 -0.45
N GLU A 68 14.57 4.30 -1.40
CA GLU A 68 15.80 4.17 -2.20
C GLU A 68 16.46 5.52 -2.53
N GLY A 69 17.66 5.45 -3.10
CA GLY A 69 18.42 6.62 -3.55
C GLY A 69 19.18 7.35 -2.45
N LYS A 70 19.71 8.54 -2.78
CA LYS A 70 20.61 9.33 -1.90
C LYS A 70 20.00 9.65 -0.53
N TYR A 71 18.68 9.75 -0.45
CA TYR A 71 17.95 10.13 0.75
C TYR A 71 17.22 8.95 1.40
N ALA A 72 17.60 7.69 1.09
CA ALA A 72 16.98 6.51 1.68
C ALA A 72 16.95 6.57 3.22
N LYS A 73 15.88 6.03 3.80
CA LYS A 73 15.55 6.03 5.24
C LYS A 73 15.21 7.39 5.84
N ARG A 74 15.30 8.49 5.08
CA ARG A 74 14.79 9.80 5.51
C ARG A 74 13.28 9.78 5.59
N LYS A 75 12.75 10.53 6.56
CA LYS A 75 11.32 10.71 6.78
C LYS A 75 10.86 12.08 6.32
N VAL A 76 9.69 12.12 5.70
CA VAL A 76 8.96 13.33 5.35
C VAL A 76 7.55 13.19 5.91
N TRP A 77 6.97 14.27 6.42
CA TRP A 77 5.61 14.26 6.98
C TRP A 77 4.72 15.25 6.26
N SER A 78 3.46 14.88 6.06
CA SER A 78 2.44 15.81 5.57
C SER A 78 1.04 15.44 6.08
N ASN A 79 0.08 16.31 5.82
CA ASN A 79 -1.32 16.06 6.14
C ASN A 79 -2.13 15.94 4.84
N ILE A 80 -2.99 14.92 4.76
CA ILE A 80 -3.94 14.76 3.65
C ILE A 80 -5.33 15.17 4.13
N GLY A 81 -5.88 16.24 3.57
CA GLY A 81 -7.20 16.75 3.94
C GLY A 81 -8.32 15.80 3.55
N LEU A 82 -9.21 15.48 4.50
CA LEU A 82 -10.42 14.71 4.26
C LEU A 82 -11.67 15.60 4.27
N PHE A 83 -11.70 16.63 5.13
CA PHE A 83 -12.82 17.56 5.26
C PHE A 83 -12.44 18.85 5.96
N SER A 84 -13.04 19.98 5.55
CA SER A 84 -12.93 21.27 6.22
C SER A 84 -14.30 21.93 6.33
N GLN A 85 -14.54 22.62 7.45
CA GLN A 85 -15.73 23.47 7.60
C GLN A 85 -15.67 24.72 6.72
N LYS A 86 -14.49 25.13 6.27
CA LYS A 86 -14.30 26.32 5.43
C LYS A 86 -14.73 26.11 3.97
N GLY A 87 -14.88 24.85 3.53
CA GLY A 87 -15.29 24.53 2.17
C GLY A 87 -14.75 23.19 1.66
N PRO A 88 -15.21 22.74 0.48
CA PRO A 88 -14.88 21.44 -0.07
C PRO A 88 -13.46 21.36 -0.65
N GLU A 89 -12.82 22.50 -0.94
CA GLU A 89 -11.55 22.58 -1.66
C GLU A 89 -10.44 21.73 -1.01
N TRP A 90 -10.28 21.83 0.31
CA TRP A 90 -9.24 21.10 1.02
C TRP A 90 -9.45 19.57 0.99
N GLY A 91 -10.70 19.13 1.13
CA GLY A 91 -11.06 17.71 0.96
C GLY A 91 -10.83 17.24 -0.48
N ASN A 92 -11.16 18.08 -1.48
CA ASN A 92 -10.94 17.77 -2.89
C ASN A 92 -9.45 17.66 -3.25
N MET A 93 -8.60 18.52 -2.67
CA MET A 93 -7.14 18.41 -2.80
C MET A 93 -6.65 17.06 -2.25
N GLY A 94 -7.10 16.65 -1.07
CA GLY A 94 -6.73 15.35 -0.50
C GLY A 94 -7.25 14.17 -1.32
N ARG A 95 -8.48 14.22 -1.83
CA ARG A 95 -9.04 13.17 -2.73
C ARG A 95 -8.22 13.03 -4.00
N SER A 96 -7.83 14.15 -4.62
CA SER A 96 -7.01 14.16 -5.83
C SER A 96 -5.62 13.58 -5.55
N PHE A 97 -5.04 13.92 -4.41
CA PHE A 97 -3.74 13.39 -4.01
C PHE A 97 -3.79 11.88 -3.69
N ILE A 98 -4.82 11.40 -2.97
CA ILE A 98 -5.04 9.96 -2.74
C ILE A 98 -5.19 9.21 -4.06
N ARG A 99 -5.96 9.76 -5.02
CA ARG A 99 -6.06 9.17 -6.37
C ARG A 99 -4.69 9.07 -7.02
N ALA A 100 -3.86 10.10 -6.94
CA ALA A 100 -2.51 10.09 -7.51
C ALA A 100 -1.59 9.05 -6.83
N ILE A 101 -1.68 8.89 -5.50
CA ILE A 101 -0.97 7.84 -4.76
C ILE A 101 -1.39 6.45 -5.23
N LEU A 102 -2.70 6.20 -5.36
CA LEU A 102 -3.23 4.92 -5.87
C LEU A 102 -2.79 4.66 -7.30
N ASN A 103 -2.79 5.69 -8.15
CA ASN A 103 -2.33 5.58 -9.54
C ASN A 103 -0.83 5.27 -9.62
N SER A 104 -0.02 5.97 -8.84
CA SER A 104 1.43 5.77 -8.77
C SER A 104 1.81 4.41 -8.16
N SER A 105 1.13 3.97 -7.11
CA SER A 105 1.38 2.65 -6.49
C SER A 105 0.92 1.47 -7.34
N ARG A 106 -0.16 1.64 -8.11
CA ARG A 106 -0.80 0.56 -8.89
C ARG A 106 -0.52 0.65 -10.39
N GLY A 107 0.34 1.57 -10.83
CA GLY A 107 0.70 1.73 -12.24
C GLY A 107 -0.45 2.16 -13.15
N LEU A 108 -1.44 2.90 -12.62
CA LEU A 108 -2.60 3.35 -13.39
C LEU A 108 -2.37 4.75 -13.97
N LYS A 109 -2.71 4.93 -15.25
CA LYS A 109 -2.72 6.26 -15.87
C LYS A 109 -3.89 7.11 -15.37
N ASP A 110 -3.72 8.42 -15.27
CA ASP A 110 -4.74 9.33 -14.76
C ASP A 110 -6.01 9.35 -15.62
N LYS A 111 -5.84 9.23 -16.93
CA LYS A 111 -6.93 9.22 -17.94
C LYS A 111 -7.55 7.85 -18.18
N ASP A 112 -7.04 6.79 -17.55
CA ASP A 112 -7.62 5.45 -17.66
C ASP A 112 -8.93 5.36 -16.85
N ASN A 113 -10.05 5.29 -17.55
CA ASN A 113 -11.39 5.19 -16.96
C ASN A 113 -12.02 3.80 -17.16
N THR A 114 -11.23 2.78 -17.49
CA THR A 114 -11.72 1.41 -17.57
C THR A 114 -12.31 0.95 -16.24
N PRO A 115 -13.32 0.05 -16.23
CA PRO A 115 -13.88 -0.49 -15.00
C PRO A 115 -12.81 -1.08 -14.06
N GLN A 116 -11.76 -1.68 -14.64
CA GLN A 116 -10.61 -2.24 -13.94
C GLN A 116 -9.83 -1.13 -13.20
N ALA A 117 -9.47 -0.04 -13.88
CA ALA A 117 -8.78 1.08 -13.24
C ALA A 117 -9.64 1.81 -12.21
N GLN A 118 -10.96 1.86 -12.40
CA GLN A 118 -11.88 2.40 -11.41
C GLN A 118 -11.92 1.53 -10.14
N GLN A 119 -12.05 0.21 -10.30
CA GLN A 119 -12.03 -0.73 -9.18
C GLN A 119 -10.68 -0.70 -8.46
N ALA A 120 -9.58 -0.63 -9.21
CA ALA A 120 -8.24 -0.47 -8.68
C ALA A 120 -7.96 0.92 -8.08
N ARG A 121 -8.91 1.86 -8.02
CA ARG A 121 -8.81 3.10 -7.22
C ARG A 121 -9.76 3.10 -6.02
N ARG A 122 -10.59 2.07 -5.87
CA ARG A 122 -11.44 1.93 -4.70
C ARG A 122 -10.61 1.39 -3.54
N ILE A 123 -10.98 1.86 -2.36
CA ILE A 123 -10.48 1.42 -1.06
C ILE A 123 -11.68 1.06 -0.19
N ASN A 124 -11.53 0.07 0.66
CA ASN A 124 -12.56 -0.34 1.63
C ASN A 124 -12.56 0.57 2.86
N GLY A 125 -11.39 1.11 3.20
CA GLY A 125 -11.21 2.05 4.30
C GLY A 125 -9.86 2.76 4.22
N LEU A 126 -9.61 3.66 5.18
CA LEU A 126 -8.37 4.44 5.23
C LEU A 126 -7.12 3.57 5.47
N ALA A 127 -7.29 2.39 6.07
CA ALA A 127 -6.23 1.41 6.28
C ALA A 127 -5.60 0.93 4.96
N ASP A 128 -6.35 0.86 3.86
CA ASP A 128 -5.87 0.38 2.56
C ASP A 128 -4.82 1.33 1.92
N LEU A 129 -4.66 2.53 2.49
CA LEU A 129 -3.64 3.48 2.10
C LEU A 129 -2.32 3.25 2.85
N ASP A 130 -2.36 2.63 4.04
CA ASP A 130 -1.18 2.36 4.83
C ASP A 130 -0.27 1.34 4.14
N GLY A 131 1.04 1.59 4.16
CA GLY A 131 2.04 0.73 3.55
C GLY A 131 2.21 0.90 2.03
N LEU A 132 1.39 1.72 1.36
CA LEU A 132 1.51 1.94 -0.08
C LEU A 132 2.88 2.53 -0.45
N GLU A 133 3.49 1.95 -1.48
CA GLU A 133 4.74 2.42 -2.07
C GLU A 133 4.45 3.12 -3.39
N PHE A 134 4.93 4.35 -3.53
CA PHE A 134 4.69 5.17 -4.70
C PHE A 134 5.84 6.15 -4.94
N LEU A 135 5.92 6.69 -6.15
CA LEU A 135 6.94 7.68 -6.50
C LEU A 135 6.45 9.09 -6.12
N ALA A 136 7.19 9.80 -5.28
CA ALA A 136 6.79 11.09 -4.75
C ALA A 136 7.74 12.21 -5.19
N LYS A 137 7.19 13.42 -5.35
CA LYS A 137 7.98 14.65 -5.48
C LYS A 137 8.01 15.36 -4.14
N ILE A 138 9.22 15.50 -3.60
CA ILE A 138 9.49 16.19 -2.35
C ILE A 138 9.52 17.69 -2.63
N ASP A 139 8.78 18.45 -1.84
CA ASP A 139 8.77 19.91 -1.86
C ASP A 139 9.35 20.46 -0.54
N VAL A 140 9.56 21.76 -0.52
CA VAL A 140 9.97 22.54 0.64
C VAL A 140 8.91 23.59 0.91
N GLU A 141 8.42 23.63 2.14
CA GLU A 141 7.47 24.63 2.60
C GLU A 141 7.92 25.26 3.90
N LYS A 142 7.44 26.48 4.15
CA LYS A 142 7.56 27.13 5.44
C LYS A 142 6.68 26.44 6.48
N ASP A 143 7.26 26.12 7.62
CA ASP A 143 6.50 25.68 8.78
C ASP A 143 5.72 26.86 9.37
N GLN A 144 4.44 26.65 9.64
CA GLN A 144 3.56 27.71 10.13
C GLN A 144 3.81 28.05 11.61
N ARG A 145 4.53 27.21 12.35
CA ARG A 145 4.83 27.42 13.78
C ARG A 145 6.05 28.31 13.97
N ASP A 146 7.08 28.15 13.17
CA ASP A 146 8.40 28.77 13.41
C ASP A 146 9.09 29.32 12.14
N ASP A 147 8.42 29.32 10.99
CA ASP A 147 8.93 29.83 9.70
C ASP A 147 10.21 29.13 9.19
N SER A 148 10.60 27.99 9.77
CA SER A 148 11.65 27.15 9.20
C SER A 148 11.20 26.44 7.94
N ASP A 149 12.17 26.06 7.11
CA ASP A 149 11.90 25.25 5.93
C ASP A 149 11.77 23.77 6.34
N LYS A 150 10.72 23.11 5.86
CA LYS A 150 10.53 21.67 6.04
C LYS A 150 10.21 20.96 4.74
N ASN A 151 10.58 19.69 4.67
CA ASN A 151 10.17 18.84 3.57
C ASN A 151 8.70 18.45 3.71
N THR A 152 8.01 18.38 2.57
CA THR A 152 6.61 17.96 2.46
C THR A 152 6.44 17.13 1.19
N ILE A 153 5.37 16.34 1.12
CA ILE A 153 4.95 15.67 -0.11
C ILE A 153 3.48 16.03 -0.35
N LYS A 154 3.24 16.61 -1.53
CA LYS A 154 1.91 17.00 -2.03
C LYS A 154 1.62 16.50 -3.44
N PHE A 155 2.59 15.80 -4.05
CA PHE A 155 2.50 15.35 -5.43
C PHE A 155 3.09 13.94 -5.57
N ALA A 156 2.28 13.03 -6.08
CA ALA A 156 2.70 11.69 -6.47
C ALA A 156 2.93 11.68 -7.99
N ILE A 157 4.04 11.09 -8.42
CA ILE A 157 4.37 10.92 -9.83
C ILE A 157 3.60 9.70 -10.35
N THR A 158 2.69 9.90 -11.30
CA THR A 158 1.91 8.83 -11.94
C THR A 158 2.60 8.35 -13.24
N PRO A 159 2.18 7.20 -13.82
CA PRO A 159 2.73 6.69 -15.08
C PRO A 159 2.65 7.63 -16.30
N ASP A 160 1.87 8.71 -16.22
CA ASP A 160 1.80 9.74 -17.25
C ASP A 160 3.05 10.64 -17.29
N HIS A 161 3.91 10.57 -16.28
CA HIS A 161 5.13 11.35 -16.16
C HIS A 161 6.37 10.56 -16.62
N LYS A 162 7.31 11.25 -17.28
CA LYS A 162 8.59 10.63 -17.72
C LYS A 162 9.41 10.11 -16.55
N GLU A 163 9.30 10.76 -15.38
CA GLU A 163 10.05 10.42 -14.18
C GLU A 163 9.55 9.12 -13.53
N TYR A 164 8.38 8.62 -13.94
CA TYR A 164 7.88 7.31 -13.50
C TYR A 164 8.59 6.13 -14.19
N GLN A 165 9.34 6.39 -15.27
CA GLN A 165 10.06 5.33 -15.98
C GLN A 165 11.07 4.64 -15.06
N GLY A 166 11.01 3.30 -14.99
CA GLY A 166 11.87 2.49 -14.13
C GLY A 166 11.34 2.30 -12.70
N PHE A 167 10.29 3.01 -12.29
CA PHE A 167 9.61 2.72 -11.03
C PHE A 167 8.66 1.52 -11.21
N SER A 168 9.10 0.36 -10.73
CA SER A 168 8.25 -0.81 -10.51
C SER A 168 7.54 -0.62 -9.17
N GLY A 169 6.40 0.09 -9.17
CA GLY A 169 5.59 0.30 -7.97
C GLY A 169 5.32 -1.02 -7.24
N GLY A 170 5.32 -0.99 -5.90
CA GLY A 170 5.20 -2.14 -5.00
C GLY A 170 3.89 -2.93 -5.09
N GLY A 171 3.15 -2.82 -6.20
CA GLY A 171 2.23 -3.86 -6.61
C GLY A 171 3.05 -5.04 -7.11
N SER A 172 3.04 -6.13 -6.36
CA SER A 172 3.48 -7.44 -6.81
C SER A 172 3.03 -7.63 -8.25
N SER A 173 3.94 -7.48 -9.22
CA SER A 173 3.83 -8.25 -10.43
C SER A 173 3.84 -9.69 -9.93
N ALA A 174 2.67 -10.33 -9.88
CA ALA A 174 2.64 -11.78 -9.93
C ALA A 174 3.64 -12.16 -11.03
N PRO A 175 4.66 -13.00 -10.75
CA PRO A 175 5.69 -13.28 -11.72
C PRO A 175 4.99 -13.65 -13.02
N ALA A 176 5.24 -12.86 -14.07
CA ALA A 176 4.79 -13.22 -15.40
C ALA A 176 5.31 -14.64 -15.62
N ALA A 177 4.39 -15.60 -15.71
CA ALA A 177 4.76 -16.96 -16.04
C ALA A 177 5.63 -16.89 -17.31
N PRO A 178 6.79 -17.55 -17.34
CA PRO A 178 7.64 -17.51 -18.51
C PRO A 178 6.80 -17.93 -19.72
N PRO A 179 6.98 -17.27 -20.89
CA PRO A 179 6.24 -17.64 -22.09
C PRO A 179 6.51 -19.12 -22.37
N ALA A 180 5.43 -19.92 -22.37
CA ALA A 180 5.52 -21.30 -22.78
C ALA A 180 6.04 -21.34 -24.23
N PRO A 181 7.09 -22.11 -24.53
CA PRO A 181 7.55 -22.24 -25.91
C PRO A 181 6.43 -22.89 -26.73
N ALA A 182 6.05 -22.21 -27.81
CA ALA A 182 5.17 -22.75 -28.84
C ALA A 182 5.89 -23.92 -29.52
N ASN A 183 5.60 -25.14 -29.08
CA ASN A 183 6.11 -26.34 -29.73
C ASN A 183 5.24 -26.67 -30.94
N GLN A 184 5.80 -26.45 -32.13
CA GLN A 184 5.24 -26.90 -33.40
C GLN A 184 5.26 -28.43 -33.48
N GLY A 185 4.26 -28.96 -34.19
CA GLY A 185 3.79 -30.34 -34.14
C GLY A 185 4.82 -31.46 -34.27
N TRP A 186 4.56 -32.53 -33.54
CA TRP A 186 4.81 -33.91 -33.95
C TRP A 186 3.66 -34.80 -33.48
N GLN A 187 3.18 -35.66 -34.38
CA GLN A 187 2.03 -36.54 -34.25
C GLN A 187 2.36 -37.72 -33.31
N GLN A 188 1.45 -38.07 -32.40
CA GLN A 188 1.53 -39.31 -31.60
C GLN A 188 0.85 -40.47 -32.35
N PRO A 189 1.47 -41.66 -32.42
CA PRO A 189 0.78 -42.87 -32.86
C PRO A 189 -0.12 -43.43 -31.74
N ALA A 190 -1.27 -43.97 -32.15
CA ALA A 190 -2.31 -44.52 -31.30
C ALA A 190 -1.83 -45.71 -30.44
N GLN A 191 -2.10 -45.67 -29.14
CA GLN A 191 -1.96 -46.83 -28.25
C GLN A 191 -3.26 -47.64 -28.18
N GLN A 192 -3.12 -48.94 -28.42
CA GLN A 192 -4.15 -49.97 -28.35
C GLN A 192 -4.71 -50.14 -26.94
N GLN A 193 -6.03 -50.27 -26.84
CA GLN A 193 -6.77 -50.60 -25.63
C GLN A 193 -6.59 -52.09 -25.25
N ALA A 194 -6.38 -52.35 -23.97
CA ALA A 194 -6.42 -53.69 -23.38
C ALA A 194 -7.84 -54.01 -22.84
N PRO A 195 -8.33 -55.26 -22.95
CA PRO A 195 -9.69 -55.65 -22.57
C PRO A 195 -9.90 -55.76 -21.04
N GLN A 196 -11.10 -55.35 -20.60
CA GLN A 196 -11.58 -55.42 -19.22
C GLN A 196 -11.94 -56.86 -18.81
N GLN A 197 -11.60 -57.25 -17.57
CA GLN A 197 -12.08 -58.47 -16.93
C GLN A 197 -13.23 -58.22 -15.93
N PRO A 198 -14.12 -59.20 -15.69
CA PRO A 198 -15.42 -58.97 -15.06
C PRO A 198 -15.42 -58.99 -13.53
N GLN A 199 -16.37 -58.22 -13.01
CA GLN A 199 -16.84 -58.02 -11.65
C GLN A 199 -17.25 -59.32 -10.93
N GLN A 200 -16.88 -59.47 -9.65
CA GLN A 200 -17.51 -60.44 -8.73
C GLN A 200 -18.06 -59.72 -7.51
N GLN A 201 -19.35 -59.94 -7.28
CA GLN A 201 -20.13 -59.54 -6.12
C GLN A 201 -19.78 -60.41 -4.91
N ALA A 202 -19.73 -59.80 -3.72
CA ALA A 202 -20.01 -60.47 -2.47
C ALA A 202 -20.83 -59.55 -1.55
N THR A 203 -21.98 -60.06 -1.16
CA THR A 203 -22.96 -59.50 -0.23
C THR A 203 -22.66 -59.90 1.21
N SER A 204 -22.76 -58.98 2.18
CA SER A 204 -23.38 -59.24 3.50
C SER A 204 -23.44 -57.98 4.37
N THR A 205 -24.54 -57.88 5.12
CA THR A 205 -25.08 -56.84 6.00
C THR A 205 -24.39 -56.71 7.39
N PRO A 206 -24.77 -55.73 8.25
CA PRO A 206 -23.91 -55.08 9.26
C PRO A 206 -23.97 -55.72 10.67
N PRO A 207 -23.16 -55.23 11.63
CA PRO A 207 -23.81 -54.62 12.80
C PRO A 207 -23.10 -53.40 13.42
N THR A 208 -23.95 -52.60 14.07
CA THR A 208 -23.82 -51.67 15.20
C THR A 208 -22.63 -51.90 16.14
N GLN A 209 -21.95 -50.81 16.56
CA GLN A 209 -21.66 -50.47 17.97
C GLN A 209 -20.76 -49.22 18.14
N THR A 210 -21.25 -48.25 18.92
CA THR A 210 -20.46 -47.31 19.75
C THR A 210 -20.32 -47.89 21.17
N PRO A 211 -19.17 -47.70 21.84
CA PRO A 211 -19.09 -46.95 23.11
C PRO A 211 -17.78 -46.12 23.20
N SER A 212 -17.67 -44.92 23.79
CA SER A 212 -17.83 -44.43 25.18
C SER A 212 -16.92 -45.07 26.25
N TRP A 213 -15.73 -44.48 26.46
CA TRP A 213 -15.01 -44.31 27.76
C TRP A 213 -13.77 -43.39 27.50
N ALA A 214 -13.73 -42.17 28.05
CA ALA A 214 -13.09 -41.75 29.31
C ALA A 214 -11.54 -41.68 29.18
N GLN A 215 -10.86 -40.55 29.41
CA GLN A 215 -11.14 -39.39 30.28
C GLN A 215 -10.90 -38.04 29.60
#